data_AF-A0A2V6PP25-F1
#
_entry.id   AF-A0A2V6PP25-F1
#
_cell.length_a   1.000
_cell.length_b   1.000
_cell.length_c   1.000
_cell.angle_alpha   90.00
_cell.angle_beta   90.00
_cell.angle_gamma   90.00
#
_symmetry.space_group_name_H-M   'P 1'
#
loop_
_entity.id
_entity.type
_entity.pdbx_description
1 polymer ?
#
loop_
_entity_poly.entity_id
_entity_poly.type
_entity_poly.pdbx_seq_one_letter_code
_entity_poly.pdbx_strand_id
1 'polypeptide(L)'
;MDMNKTKVLLALTSDVLDRARVLAGRATIELMLPVSLQIVLRVLIEEGLKQSNSPKLLANFERQATAVRDIRRAAPERAGVELTPAPARRPPFRREVPRRGNASATARVQRTNRHA
;
A
#
# COMPACT_ATOMS: atom_id res chain seq x y z
N MET A 1 13.76 -11.27 -12.30
CA MET A 1 14.33 -11.23 -10.93
C MET A 1 14.88 -9.84 -10.70
N ASP A 2 14.15 -8.97 -10.00
CA ASP A 2 14.55 -7.57 -9.77
C ASP A 2 15.46 -7.47 -8.55
N MET A 3 16.76 -7.72 -8.72
CA MET A 3 17.68 -7.95 -7.60
C MET A 3 18.12 -6.70 -6.81
N ASN A 4 17.64 -5.48 -7.14
CA ASN A 4 18.06 -4.24 -6.45
C ASN A 4 16.90 -3.30 -6.05
N LYS A 5 15.66 -3.80 -5.92
CA LYS A 5 14.51 -2.96 -5.55
C LYS A 5 14.31 -2.92 -4.03
N THR A 6 14.79 -1.86 -3.39
CA THR A 6 14.44 -1.53 -1.99
C THR A 6 13.09 -0.81 -1.94
N LYS A 7 12.20 -1.23 -1.03
CA LYS A 7 10.91 -0.56 -0.78
C LYS A 7 11.00 0.27 0.49
N VAL A 8 10.49 1.50 0.42
CA VAL A 8 10.42 2.43 1.55
C VAL A 8 9.00 2.93 1.68
N LEU A 9 8.49 3.05 2.90
CA LEU A 9 7.25 3.75 3.20
C LEU A 9 7.58 5.18 3.62
N LEU A 10 6.97 6.16 2.96
CA LEU A 10 7.19 7.59 3.22
C LEU A 10 5.90 8.22 3.76
N ALA A 11 5.98 8.78 4.95
CA ALA A 11 4.91 9.60 5.53
C ALA A 11 5.21 11.07 5.26
N LEU A 12 4.29 11.76 4.58
CA LEU A 12 4.40 13.18 4.25
C LEU A 12 3.22 13.94 4.85
N THR A 13 3.45 15.21 5.17
CA THR A 13 2.36 16.13 5.50
C THR A 13 1.52 16.41 4.26
N SER A 14 0.23 16.73 4.44
CA SER A 14 -0.69 16.96 3.32
C SER A 14 -0.22 18.11 2.43
N ASP A 15 0.32 19.18 3.02
CA ASP A 15 0.78 20.36 2.28
C ASP A 15 1.90 20.03 1.30
N VAL A 16 2.83 19.13 1.67
CA VAL A 16 3.89 18.67 0.77
C VAL A 16 3.29 17.86 -0.38
N LEU A 17 2.32 16.99 -0.08
CA LEU A 17 1.63 16.17 -1.08
C LEU A 17 0.83 17.04 -2.06
N ASP A 18 0.17 18.09 -1.56
CA ASP A 18 -0.63 19.02 -2.36
C ASP A 18 0.25 19.85 -3.31
N ARG A 19 1.39 20.33 -2.83
CA ARG A 19 2.39 21.00 -3.69
C ARG A 19 2.90 20.07 -4.79
N ALA A 20 3.18 18.82 -4.47
CA ALA A 20 3.62 17.83 -5.45
C ALA A 20 2.52 17.51 -6.49
N ARG A 21 1.24 17.50 -6.09
CA ARG A 21 0.11 17.37 -7.03
C ARG A 21 0.03 18.54 -8.00
N VAL A 22 0.19 19.78 -7.51
CA VAL A 22 0.22 20.97 -8.37
C VAL A 22 1.37 20.87 -9.38
N LEU A 23 2.56 20.43 -8.95
CA LEU A 23 3.69 20.20 -9.85
C LEU A 23 3.40 19.12 -10.89
N ALA A 24 2.73 18.02 -10.52
CA ALA A 24 2.32 16.98 -11.47
C ALA A 24 1.33 17.51 -12.52
N GLY A 25 0.37 18.33 -12.10
CA GLY A 25 -0.58 18.97 -13.01
C GLY A 25 0.13 19.90 -13.99
N ARG A 26 1.04 20.75 -13.49
CA ARG A 26 1.86 21.63 -14.34
C ARG A 26 2.73 20.85 -15.31
N ALA A 27 3.44 19.81 -14.84
CA ALA A 27 4.28 18.98 -15.68
C ALA A 27 3.47 18.25 -16.77
N THR A 28 2.23 17.85 -16.47
CA THR A 28 1.34 17.24 -17.47
C THR A 28 0.99 18.22 -18.60
N ILE A 29 0.74 19.48 -18.25
CA ILE A 29 0.47 20.55 -19.22
C ILE A 29 1.73 20.86 -20.03
N GLU A 30 2.87 21.05 -19.37
CA GLU A 30 4.13 21.44 -20.00
C GLU A 30 4.72 20.33 -20.89
N LEU A 31 4.62 19.07 -20.47
CA LEU A 31 5.18 17.92 -21.20
C LEU A 31 4.16 17.24 -22.12
N MET A 32 2.89 17.64 -22.07
CA MET A 32 1.78 17.04 -22.84
C MET A 32 1.65 15.52 -22.68
N LEU A 33 2.00 14.99 -21.51
CA LEU A 33 1.88 13.57 -21.16
C LEU A 33 1.46 13.41 -19.70
N PRO A 34 0.61 12.43 -19.34
CA PRO A 34 0.15 12.25 -17.96
C PRO A 34 1.32 11.95 -17.02
N VAL A 35 1.68 12.90 -16.15
CA VAL A 35 2.71 12.71 -15.14
C VAL A 35 2.07 12.26 -13.84
N SER A 36 2.42 11.07 -13.36
CA SER A 36 1.93 10.59 -12.07
C SER A 36 2.66 11.26 -10.91
N LEU A 37 1.97 11.41 -9.78
CA LEU A 37 2.58 11.92 -8.54
C LEU A 37 3.81 11.10 -8.11
N GLN A 38 3.83 9.79 -8.40
CA GLN A 38 4.97 8.94 -8.09
C GLN A 38 6.23 9.36 -8.84
N ILE A 39 6.10 9.74 -10.12
CA ILE A 39 7.24 10.22 -10.92
C ILE A 39 7.76 11.54 -10.35
N VAL A 40 6.86 12.47 -10.02
CA VAL A 40 7.26 13.76 -9.43
C VAL A 40 8.00 13.55 -8.11
N LEU A 41 7.44 12.76 -7.19
CA LEU A 41 8.08 12.48 -5.91
C LEU A 41 9.43 11.79 -6.09
N ARG A 42 9.54 10.86 -7.04
CA ARG A 42 10.81 10.20 -7.36
C ARG A 42 11.87 11.20 -7.82
N VAL A 43 11.53 12.07 -8.76
CA VAL A 43 12.46 13.10 -9.26
C VAL A 43 12.87 14.05 -8.14
N LEU A 44 11.92 14.51 -7.31
CA LEU A 44 12.24 15.37 -6.18
C LEU A 44 13.21 14.71 -5.18
N ILE A 45 13.03 13.41 -4.92
CA ILE A 45 13.95 12.65 -4.07
C ILE A 45 15.33 12.54 -4.73
N GLU A 46 15.39 12.16 -6.00
CA GLU A 46 16.65 12.02 -6.75
C GLU A 46 17.42 13.35 -6.81
N GLU A 47 16.75 14.46 -7.12
CA GLU A 47 17.34 15.80 -7.13
C GLU A 47 17.78 16.27 -5.73
N GLY A 48 16.99 15.95 -4.70
CA GLY A 48 17.38 16.23 -3.31
C GLY A 48 18.63 15.45 -2.90
N LEU A 49 18.76 14.19 -3.32
CA LEU A 49 19.93 13.35 -3.03
C LEU A 49 21.19 13.82 -3.78
N LYS A 50 21.04 14.37 -4.99
CA LYS A 50 22.16 15.03 -5.71
C LYS A 50 22.68 16.25 -4.97
N GLN A 51 21.83 16.94 -4.21
CA GLN A 51 22.17 18.12 -3.40
C GLN A 51 22.60 17.77 -1.96
N SER A 52 22.98 16.52 -1.70
CA SER A 52 23.29 15.97 -0.37
C SER A 52 24.32 16.76 0.45
N ASN A 53 25.23 17.50 -0.19
CA ASN A 53 26.24 18.31 0.49
C ASN A 53 25.81 19.78 0.77
N SER A 54 24.55 20.13 0.56
CA SER A 54 24.04 21.48 0.85
C SER A 54 23.95 21.74 2.36
N PRO A 55 24.56 22.81 2.91
CA PRO A 55 24.48 23.13 4.34
C PRO A 55 23.05 23.32 4.84
N LYS A 56 22.16 23.87 4.00
CA LYS A 56 20.73 24.04 4.32
C LYS A 56 20.03 22.70 4.49
N LEU A 57 20.40 21.71 3.67
CA LEU A 57 19.83 20.38 3.70
C LEU A 57 20.30 19.62 4.96
N LEU A 58 21.58 19.73 5.30
CA LEU A 58 22.13 19.14 6.52
C LEU A 58 21.44 19.66 7.78
N ALA A 59 21.28 20.99 7.91
CA ALA A 59 20.56 21.58 9.03
C ALA A 59 19.08 21.15 9.11
N ASN A 60 18.46 20.80 7.98
CA ASN A 60 17.11 20.24 7.96
C ASN A 60 17.08 18.78 8.45
N PHE A 61 18.06 17.97 8.01
CA PHE A 61 18.23 16.60 8.49
C PHE A 61 18.44 16.54 10.00
N GLU A 62 19.32 17.40 10.53
CA GLU A 62 19.57 17.48 11.97
C GLU A 62 18.30 17.80 12.76
N ARG A 63 17.51 18.78 12.28
CA ARG A 63 16.21 19.13 12.90
C ARG A 63 15.24 17.96 12.89
N GLN A 64 15.08 17.29 11.75
CA GLN A 64 14.18 16.14 11.64
C GLN A 64 14.64 14.94 12.47
N ALA A 65 15.93 14.61 12.44
CA ALA A 65 16.51 13.52 13.21
C ALA A 65 16.33 13.76 14.72
N THR A 66 16.53 15.00 15.16
CA THR A 66 16.30 15.42 16.54
C THR A 66 14.82 15.27 16.91
N ALA A 67 13.90 15.78 16.08
CA ALA A 67 12.46 15.62 16.32
C ALA A 67 12.04 14.14 16.41
N VAL A 68 12.54 13.28 15.54
CA VAL A 68 12.28 11.83 15.58
C VAL A 68 12.84 11.21 16.87
N ARG A 69 14.06 11.61 17.28
CA ARG A 69 14.67 11.15 18.53
C ARG A 69 13.83 11.56 19.73
N ASP A 70 13.33 12.78 19.75
CA ASP A 70 12.49 13.31 20.83
C ASP A 70 11.14 12.60 20.89
N ILE A 71 10.49 12.36 19.74
CA ILE A 71 9.27 11.56 19.65
C ILE A 71 9.50 10.14 20.21
N ARG A 72 10.61 9.50 19.82
CA ARG A 72 10.95 8.16 20.32
C ARG A 72 11.25 8.15 21.81
N ARG A 73 11.87 9.20 22.34
CA ARG A 73 12.15 9.34 23.78
C ARG A 73 10.88 9.63 24.59
N ALA A 74 9.93 10.36 24.02
CA ALA A 74 8.66 10.70 24.65
C ALA A 74 7.63 9.56 24.56
N ALA A 75 7.81 8.62 23.64
CA ALA A 75 7.00 7.41 23.60
C ALA A 75 7.40 6.49 24.77
N PRO A 76 6.50 6.17 25.73
CA PRO A 76 6.78 5.15 26.73
C PRO A 76 7.07 3.84 26.00
N GLU A 77 8.07 3.08 26.46
CA GLU A 77 8.43 1.75 25.96
C GLU A 77 7.19 0.83 25.90
N ARG A 78 6.41 0.91 24.82
CA ARG A 78 5.64 -0.22 24.35
C ARG A 78 6.60 -1.01 23.49
N ALA A 79 7.38 -1.82 24.19
CA ALA A 79 8.18 -2.87 23.62
C ALA A 79 7.39 -3.64 22.55
N GLY A 80 8.04 -3.88 21.40
CA GLY A 80 7.64 -4.90 20.46
C GLY A 80 6.36 -4.62 19.68
N VAL A 81 6.45 -3.76 18.65
CA VAL A 81 5.78 -4.15 17.40
C VAL A 81 6.64 -5.26 16.82
N GLU A 82 6.44 -6.48 17.32
CA GLU A 82 6.71 -7.68 16.55
C GLU A 82 5.92 -7.47 15.26
N LEU A 83 6.63 -7.20 14.16
CA LEU A 83 6.08 -7.40 12.82
C LEU A 83 5.83 -8.89 12.72
N THR A 84 4.72 -9.37 13.30
CA THR A 84 4.25 -10.72 13.09
C THR A 84 4.15 -10.85 11.57
N PRO A 85 4.89 -11.76 10.93
CA PRO A 85 4.70 -11.99 9.51
C PRO A 85 3.23 -12.35 9.34
N ALA A 86 2.52 -11.58 8.52
CA ALA A 86 1.11 -11.83 8.23
C ALA A 86 0.92 -13.34 7.97
N PRO A 87 -0.05 -14.01 8.62
CA PRO A 87 -0.23 -15.44 8.43
C PRO A 87 -0.43 -15.69 6.93
N ALA A 88 0.39 -16.58 6.40
CA ALA A 88 0.39 -16.96 4.99
C ALA A 88 -1.05 -17.21 4.54
N ARG A 89 -1.57 -16.30 3.68
CA ARG A 89 -2.80 -16.55 2.93
C ARG A 89 -2.61 -17.86 2.18
N ARG A 90 -3.20 -18.94 2.68
CA ARG A 90 -3.39 -20.19 1.92
C ARG A 90 -4.24 -19.87 0.68
N PRO A 91 -3.80 -20.19 -0.55
CA PRO A 91 -4.71 -20.69 -1.57
C PRO A 91 -4.64 -22.25 -1.56
N PRO A 92 -5.52 -22.97 -2.27
CA PRO A 92 -6.59 -22.49 -3.15
C PRO A 92 -7.97 -23.10 -2.85
N PHE A 93 -8.97 -22.57 -3.54
CA PHE A 93 -10.23 -23.25 -3.81
C PHE A 93 -10.00 -24.72 -4.19
N ARG A 94 -10.42 -25.64 -3.32
CA ARG A 94 -10.68 -27.02 -3.69
C ARG A 94 -12.10 -27.06 -4.28
N ARG A 95 -12.21 -26.98 -5.60
CA ARG A 95 -13.46 -27.38 -6.28
C ARG A 95 -13.66 -28.86 -6.00
N GLU A 96 -14.59 -29.17 -5.11
CA GLU A 96 -15.13 -30.53 -5.00
C GLU A 96 -15.79 -30.88 -6.33
N VAL A 97 -15.28 -31.92 -6.97
CA VAL A 97 -15.95 -32.55 -8.12
C VAL A 97 -16.98 -33.52 -7.53
N PRO A 98 -18.29 -33.32 -7.74
CA PRO A 98 -19.27 -34.26 -7.22
C PRO A 98 -19.14 -35.59 -7.95
N ARG A 99 -18.77 -36.65 -7.22
CA ARG A 99 -18.88 -38.03 -7.70
C ARG A 99 -20.36 -38.35 -7.87
N ARG A 100 -20.80 -38.39 -9.13
CA ARG A 100 -22.11 -38.92 -9.52
C ARG A 100 -22.08 -40.43 -9.30
N GLY A 101 -22.67 -40.86 -8.20
CA GLY A 101 -22.83 -42.27 -7.85
C GLY A 101 -24.19 -42.54 -7.21
N ASN A 102 -25.15 -42.94 -8.07
CA ASN A 102 -26.16 -43.98 -7.86
C ASN A 102 -26.74 -44.24 -6.45
N ALA A 103 -28.02 -43.90 -6.25
CA ALA A 103 -29.04 -44.87 -5.82
C ALA A 103 -30.45 -44.29 -5.99
N SER A 104 -31.24 -45.02 -6.77
CA SER A 104 -32.69 -44.89 -6.95
C SER A 104 -33.45 -45.35 -5.70
N ALA A 105 -34.78 -45.11 -5.71
CA ALA A 105 -35.82 -45.52 -4.74
C ALA A 105 -36.08 -44.45 -3.66
N THR A 106 -37.30 -43.96 -3.41
CA THR A 106 -38.64 -44.48 -3.66
C THR A 106 -39.67 -43.36 -3.54
N ALA A 107 -40.76 -43.50 -4.30
CA ALA A 107 -41.94 -42.65 -4.35
C ALA A 107 -42.59 -42.35 -2.99
N ARG A 108 -43.19 -41.16 -2.84
CA ARG A 108 -44.58 -41.01 -2.40
C ARG A 108 -45.11 -39.57 -2.58
N VAL A 109 -46.03 -39.47 -3.54
CA VAL A 109 -47.18 -38.56 -3.68
C VAL A 109 -47.54 -37.74 -2.44
N GLN A 110 -47.65 -36.41 -2.60
CA GLN A 110 -48.67 -35.60 -1.90
C GLN A 110 -49.09 -34.37 -2.75
N ARG A 111 -50.25 -34.54 -3.39
CA ARG A 111 -51.39 -33.61 -3.55
C ARG A 111 -51.10 -32.10 -3.66
N THR A 112 -51.28 -31.60 -4.88
CA THR A 112 -51.68 -30.22 -5.15
C THR A 112 -53.21 -30.11 -5.16
N ASN A 113 -53.79 -29.31 -4.26
CA ASN A 113 -55.14 -28.76 -4.39
C ASN A 113 -55.03 -27.24 -4.28
N ARG A 114 -55.36 -26.51 -5.37
CA ARG A 114 -55.86 -25.15 -5.26
C ARG A 114 -56.75 -24.83 -6.44
N HIS A 115 -57.99 -24.50 -6.08
CA HIS A 115 -59.04 -23.92 -6.89
C HIS A 115 -58.59 -22.62 -7.58
N ALA A 116 -59.00 -22.45 -8.83
CA ALA A 116 -59.62 -21.24 -9.38
C ALA A 116 -60.18 -21.59 -10.77
#